data_AF-A0A1R4HSI0-F1
#
_entry.id   AF-A0A1R4HSI0-F1
#
_cell.length_a   1.000
_cell.length_b   1.000
_cell.length_c   1.000
_cell.angle_alpha   90.00
_cell.angle_beta   90.00
_cell.angle_gamma   90.00
#
_symmetry.space_group_name_H-M   'P 1'
#
loop_
_entity.id
_entity.type
_entity.pdbx_description
1 polymer ?
#
loop_
_entity_poly.entity_id
_entity_poly.type
_entity_poly.pdbx_seq_one_letter_code
_entity_poly.pdbx_strand_id
1 'polypeptide(L)'
;MADDKSNAAEYWKANVRLITGCLIVWAFVSYGCAILFRPLLASIQIGGTDLGFWFAQQGSILTFIALIFFYAWRMNQLDKKFGLEE
;
A
#
# COMPACT_ATOMS: atom_id res chain seq x y z
N MET A 1 2.89 -27.76 -24.20
CA MET A 1 3.77 -27.16 -23.16
C MET A 1 3.93 -25.63 -23.28
N ALA A 2 3.11 -24.91 -24.07
CA ALA A 2 3.16 -23.45 -24.16
C ALA A 2 2.24 -22.72 -23.15
N ASP A 3 1.33 -23.46 -22.49
CA ASP A 3 0.27 -22.91 -21.65
C ASP A 3 0.76 -22.46 -20.25
N ASP A 4 1.69 -23.23 -19.66
CA ASP A 4 2.26 -22.97 -18.32
C ASP A 4 3.02 -21.63 -18.22
N LYS A 5 3.76 -21.27 -19.28
CA LYS A 5 4.51 -20.00 -19.31
C LYS A 5 3.59 -18.77 -19.41
N SER A 6 2.41 -18.92 -20.02
CA SER A 6 1.48 -17.81 -20.21
C SER A 6 0.78 -17.44 -18.89
N ASN A 7 0.42 -18.44 -18.08
CA ASN A 7 -0.13 -18.23 -16.73
C ASN A 7 0.91 -17.65 -15.76
N ALA A 8 2.17 -18.11 -15.82
CA ALA A 8 3.24 -17.56 -14.99
C ALA A 8 3.53 -16.07 -15.30
N ALA A 9 3.46 -15.68 -16.57
CA ALA A 9 3.65 -14.29 -17.00
C ALA A 9 2.50 -13.37 -16.56
N GLU A 10 1.25 -13.83 -16.64
CA GLU A 10 0.07 -13.11 -16.15
C GLU A 10 0.12 -12.90 -14.63
N TYR A 11 0.47 -13.96 -13.88
CA TYR A 11 0.66 -13.90 -12.43
C TYR A 11 1.75 -12.90 -12.04
N TRP A 12 2.91 -12.98 -12.70
CA TRP A 12 4.01 -12.04 -12.47
C TRP A 12 3.59 -10.59 -12.71
N LYS A 13 2.90 -10.32 -13.84
CA LYS A 13 2.42 -8.98 -14.17
C LYS A 13 1.41 -8.46 -13.15
N ALA A 14 0.53 -9.32 -12.66
CA ALA A 14 -0.42 -8.95 -11.61
C ALA A 14 0.28 -8.64 -10.28
N ASN A 15 1.31 -9.40 -9.92
CA ASN A 15 2.09 -9.18 -8.70
C ASN A 15 2.89 -7.87 -8.78
N VAL A 16 3.55 -7.60 -9.91
CA VAL A 16 4.24 -6.33 -10.17
C VAL A 16 3.26 -5.15 -10.11
N ARG A 17 2.04 -5.31 -10.62
CA ARG A 17 0.99 -4.27 -10.54
C ARG A 17 0.55 -4.01 -9.09
N LEU A 18 0.46 -5.05 -8.26
CA LEU A 18 0.19 -4.91 -6.83
C LEU A 18 1.31 -4.15 -6.11
N ILE A 19 2.56 -4.55 -6.31
CA ILE A 19 3.73 -3.89 -5.72
C ILE A 19 3.81 -2.43 -6.15
N THR A 20 3.60 -2.15 -7.45
CA THR A 20 3.59 -0.78 -7.98
C THR A 20 2.47 0.05 -7.33
N GLY A 21 1.28 -0.53 -7.14
CA GLY A 21 0.19 0.13 -6.41
C GLY A 21 0.56 0.43 -4.96
N CYS A 22 1.18 -0.51 -4.26
CA CYS A 22 1.67 -0.30 -2.90
C CYS A 22 2.70 0.83 -2.83
N LEU A 23 3.63 0.90 -3.78
CA LEU A 23 4.64 1.97 -3.86
C LEU A 23 4.01 3.34 -4.14
N ILE A 24 3.01 3.41 -5.01
CA ILE A 24 2.28 4.67 -5.29
C ILE A 24 1.54 5.14 -4.03
N VAL A 25 0.81 4.25 -3.36
CA VAL A 25 0.09 4.61 -2.13
C VAL A 25 1.07 4.98 -1.03
N TRP A 26 2.17 4.25 -0.89
CA TRP A 26 3.23 4.58 0.05
C TRP A 26 3.79 5.98 -0.21
N ALA A 27 4.19 6.29 -1.45
CA ALA A 27 4.67 7.61 -1.82
C ALA A 27 3.61 8.70 -1.60
N PHE A 28 2.35 8.42 -1.94
CA PHE A 28 1.23 9.34 -1.74
C PHE A 28 0.95 9.61 -0.28
N VAL A 29 1.03 8.62 0.60
CA VAL A 29 0.79 8.84 2.03
C VAL A 29 2.01 9.47 2.70
N SER A 30 3.23 9.04 2.37
CA SER A 30 4.45 9.65 2.92
C SER A 30 4.65 11.10 2.49
N TYR A 31 4.38 11.45 1.21
CA TYR A 31 4.53 12.83 0.73
C TYR A 31 3.21 13.61 0.71
N GLY A 32 2.13 13.03 0.19
CA GLY A 32 0.85 13.70 0.03
C GLY A 32 0.16 13.98 1.36
N CYS A 33 0.04 13.01 2.28
CA CYS A 33 -0.56 13.29 3.59
C CYS A 33 0.32 14.21 4.45
N ALA A 34 1.65 14.12 4.32
CA ALA A 34 2.57 14.98 5.09
C ALA A 34 2.61 16.44 4.58
N ILE A 35 2.43 16.68 3.28
CA ILE A 35 2.61 18.00 2.64
C ILE A 35 1.27 18.64 2.24
N LEU A 36 0.38 17.92 1.54
CA LEU A 36 -0.90 18.48 1.07
C LEU A 36 -1.92 18.64 2.20
N PHE A 37 -1.99 17.67 3.11
CA PHE A 37 -2.88 17.76 4.27
C PHE A 37 -2.27 18.49 5.46
N ARG A 38 -1.04 19.02 5.33
CA ARG A 38 -0.34 19.77 6.38
C ARG A 38 -1.19 20.87 7.04
N PRO A 39 -1.93 21.74 6.32
CA PRO A 39 -2.76 22.76 6.97
C PRO A 39 -4.03 22.19 7.63
N LEU A 40 -4.60 21.09 7.11
CA LEU A 40 -5.77 20.41 7.67
C LEU A 40 -5.42 19.62 8.94
N LEU A 41 -4.24 18.99 8.94
CA LEU A 41 -3.71 18.18 10.03
C LEU A 41 -3.09 19.05 11.13
N ALA A 42 -2.46 20.18 10.79
CA ALA A 42 -1.89 21.11 11.78
C ALA A 42 -2.96 21.76 12.68
N SER A 43 -4.21 21.83 12.22
CA SER A 43 -5.33 22.32 13.03
C SER A 43 -5.78 21.34 14.11
N ILE A 44 -5.39 20.06 14.03
CA ILE A 44 -5.76 19.03 15.00
C ILE A 44 -4.52 18.69 15.83
N GLN A 45 -4.45 19.16 17.07
CA GLN A 45 -3.35 18.82 17.96
C GLN A 45 -3.61 17.46 18.61
N ILE A 46 -2.71 16.49 18.41
CA ILE A 46 -2.73 15.21 19.11
C ILE A 46 -1.58 15.20 20.13
N GLY A 47 -1.91 15.15 21.41
CA GLY A 47 -0.93 15.02 22.49
C GLY A 47 0.02 16.21 22.66
N GLY A 48 -0.36 17.42 22.20
CA GLY A 48 0.45 18.64 22.34
C GLY A 48 1.48 18.86 21.23
N THR A 49 1.46 18.05 20.17
CA THR A 49 2.34 18.20 18.98
C THR A 49 1.51 18.23 17.69
N ASP A 50 2.02 18.89 16.66
CA ASP A 50 1.40 18.96 15.33
C ASP A 50 1.17 17.55 14.75
N LEU A 51 -0.06 17.25 14.33
CA LEU A 51 -0.41 15.96 13.70
C LEU A 51 0.44 15.67 12.47
N GLY A 52 0.83 16.72 11.73
CA GLY A 52 1.76 16.59 10.61
C GLY A 52 3.14 16.07 11.02
N PHE A 53 3.61 16.41 12.21
CA PHE A 53 4.88 15.90 12.76
C PHE A 53 4.75 14.46 13.24
N TRP A 54 3.63 14.13 13.89
CA TRP A 54 3.30 12.75 14.27
C TRP A 54 3.18 11.84 13.04
N PHE A 55 2.60 12.34 11.95
CA PHE A 55 2.46 11.59 10.71
C PHE A 55 3.81 11.32 10.03
N ALA A 56 4.73 12.29 10.09
CA ALA A 56 6.09 12.15 9.57
C ALA A 56 6.87 11.01 10.26
N GLN A 57 6.60 10.76 11.54
CA GLN A 57 7.34 9.77 12.34
C GLN A 57 6.58 8.44 12.50
N GLN A 58 5.36 8.47 13.05
CA GLN A 58 4.55 7.28 13.32
C GLN A 58 3.47 7.02 12.24
N GLY A 59 3.08 8.04 11.48
CA GLY A 59 2.12 7.86 10.38
C GLY A 59 2.67 6.97 9.26
N SER A 60 3.97 7.09 8.94
CA SER A 60 4.63 6.27 7.91
C SER A 60 4.61 4.77 8.26
N ILE A 61 4.94 4.40 9.50
CA ILE A 61 4.99 2.99 9.91
C ILE A 61 3.58 2.37 9.96
N LEU A 62 2.56 3.12 10.43
CA LEU A 62 1.18 2.65 10.43
C LEU A 62 0.63 2.47 9.01
N THR A 63 0.97 3.39 8.11
CA THR A 63 0.65 3.27 6.68
C THR A 63 1.30 2.03 6.08
N PHE A 64 2.56 1.77 6.42
CA PHE A 64 3.30 0.62 5.93
C PHE A 64 2.64 -0.69 6.39
N ILE A 65 2.23 -0.78 7.65
CA ILE A 65 1.49 -1.93 8.17
C ILE A 65 0.15 -2.11 7.43
N ALA A 66 -0.62 -1.03 7.24
CA ALA A 66 -1.88 -1.07 6.51
C ALA A 66 -1.69 -1.54 5.05
N LEU A 67 -0.60 -1.11 4.40
CA LEU A 67 -0.22 -1.55 3.06
C LEU A 67 0.13 -3.03 3.01
N ILE A 68 0.80 -3.58 4.02
CA ILE A 68 1.10 -5.02 4.11
C ILE A 68 -0.19 -5.82 4.21
N PHE A 69 -1.13 -5.43 5.09
CA PHE A 69 -2.43 -6.11 5.19
C PHE A 69 -3.23 -6.02 3.89
N PHE A 70 -3.24 -4.83 3.26
CA PHE A 70 -3.90 -4.65 1.98
C PHE A 70 -3.28 -5.51 0.88
N TYR A 71 -1.96 -5.55 0.80
CA TYR A 71 -1.22 -6.41 -0.13
C TYR A 71 -1.55 -7.88 0.10
N ALA A 72 -1.47 -8.37 1.33
CA ALA A 72 -1.77 -9.74 1.68
C ALA A 72 -3.21 -10.12 1.30
N TRP A 73 -4.19 -9.26 1.60
CA TRP A 73 -5.58 -9.47 1.20
C TRP A 73 -5.76 -9.47 -0.32
N ARG A 74 -5.12 -8.55 -1.03
CA ARG A 74 -5.19 -8.48 -2.50
C ARG A 74 -4.48 -9.63 -3.19
N MET A 75 -3.38 -10.12 -2.64
CA MET A 75 -2.68 -11.29 -3.14
C MET A 75 -3.53 -12.54 -2.94
N ASN A 76 -4.15 -12.70 -1.77
CA ASN A 76 -5.09 -13.78 -1.51
C ASN A 76 -6.29 -13.77 -2.49
N GLN A 77 -6.82 -12.58 -2.84
CA GLN A 77 -7.84 -12.42 -3.88
C GLN A 77 -7.32 -12.71 -5.30
N LEU A 78 -6.02 -12.52 -5.54
CA LEU A 78 -5.37 -12.83 -6.82
C LEU A 78 -5.16 -14.33 -6.96
N ASP A 79 -4.67 -15.00 -5.91
CA ASP A 79 -4.52 -16.46 -5.86
C ASP A 79 -5.87 -17.16 -6.07
N LYS A 80 -6.94 -16.65 -5.44
CA LYS A 80 -8.34 -17.07 -5.70
C LYS A 80 -8.76 -16.95 -7.16
N LYS A 81 -8.39 -15.85 -7.82
CA LYS A 81 -8.74 -15.59 -9.22
C LYS A 81 -8.01 -16.52 -10.20
N PHE A 82 -6.79 -16.92 -9.87
CA PHE A 82 -6.00 -17.83 -10.69
C PHE A 82 -6.20 -19.30 -10.29
N GLY A 83 -7.08 -19.60 -9.32
CA GLY A 83 -7.42 -20.96 -8.92
C GLY A 83 -6.24 -21.72 -8.32
N LEU A 84 -5.28 -21.01 -7.71
CA LEU A 84 -4.14 -21.59 -6.99
C LEU A 84 -4.52 -22.05 -5.57
N GLU A 85 -5.81 -22.00 -5.22
CA GLU A 85 -6.36 -22.75 -4.09
C GLU A 85 -6.42 -24.23 -4.52
N GLU A 86 -5.39 -25.02 -4.18
CA GLU A 86 -5.58 -26.47 -4.01
C GLU A 86 -6.49 -26.75 -2.80
#